data_AF-A0A536WTX1-F1
#
_entry.id   AF-A0A536WTX1-F1
#
_cell.length_a   1.000
_cell.length_b   1.000
_cell.length_c   1.000
_cell.angle_alpha   90.00
_cell.angle_beta   90.00
_cell.angle_gamma   90.00
#
_symmetry.space_group_name_H-M   'P 1'
#
loop_
_entity.id
_entity.type
_entity.pdbx_description
1 polymer ?
#
loop_
_entity_poly.entity_id
_entity_poly.type
_entity_poly.pdbx_seq_one_letter_code
_entity_poly.pdbx_strand_id
1 'polypeptide(L)' 'MKEIPTKPYVLRALFEWCVDNGYTPHLAVKVDSRTQVPPEYVKGGEITLNVSPNAVHKLQMGNELIE' A
#
# COMPACT_ATOMS: atom_id res chain seq x y z
N MET A 1 17.83 -0.35 22.15
CA MET A 1 17.56 0.11 20.77
C MET A 1 16.07 0.15 20.55
N LYS A 2 15.53 1.17 19.87
CA LYS A 2 14.12 1.18 19.47
C LYS A 2 13.95 0.19 18.32
N GLU A 3 13.01 -0.75 18.47
CA GLU A 3 12.70 -1.73 17.43
C GLU A 3 12.06 -1.04 16.21
N ILE A 4 12.44 -1.48 15.01
CA ILE A 4 11.90 -0.95 13.76
C ILE A 4 10.53 -1.63 13.50
N PRO A 5 9.49 -0.89 13.08
CA PRO A 5 8.20 -1.50 12.76
C PRO A 5 8.32 -2.58 11.67
N THR A 6 7.75 -3.76 11.91
CA THR A 6 7.78 -4.90 10.98
C THR A 6 6.79 -4.74 9.83
N LYS A 7 5.72 -3.97 10.02
CA LYS A 7 4.63 -3.78 9.04
C LYS A 7 5.11 -3.46 7.60
N PRO A 8 5.97 -2.46 7.35
CA PRO A 8 6.41 -2.15 5.98
C PRO A 8 7.20 -3.29 5.32
N TYR A 9 7.93 -4.09 6.10
CA TYR A 9 8.69 -5.22 5.58
C TYR A 9 7.78 -6.38 5.17
N VAL A 10 6.82 -6.72 6.04
CA VAL A 10 5.81 -7.75 5.72
C VAL A 10 4.97 -7.34 4.52
N LEU A 11 4.60 -6.07 4.42
CA LEU A 11 3.85 -5.55 3.29
C LEU A 11 4.60 -5.72 1.96
N ARG A 12 5.91 -5.38 1.92
CA ARG A 12 6.75 -5.61 0.74
C ARG A 12 6.88 -7.09 0.39
N ALA A 13 7.13 -7.94 1.38
CA ALA A 13 7.24 -9.39 1.15
C ALA A 13 5.94 -9.99 0.58
N LEU A 14 4.78 -9.56 1.09
CA LEU A 14 3.48 -9.99 0.56
C LEU A 14 3.22 -9.44 -0.83
N PHE A 15 3.62 -8.19 -1.10
CA PHE A 15 3.51 -7.59 -2.43
C PHE A 15 4.32 -8.37 -3.47
N GLU A 16 5.61 -8.61 -3.19
CA GLU A 16 6.50 -9.39 -4.07
C GLU A 16 5.94 -10.79 -4.32
N TRP A 17 5.54 -11.49 -3.24
CA TRP A 17 4.91 -12.80 -3.37
C TRP A 17 3.63 -12.77 -4.21
N CYS A 18 2.77 -11.76 -4.05
CA CYS A 18 1.57 -11.62 -4.87
C CYS A 18 1.91 -11.45 -6.35
N VAL A 19 2.89 -10.59 -6.66
CA VAL A 19 3.31 -10.31 -8.04
C VAL A 19 3.93 -11.55 -8.68
N ASP A 20 4.83 -12.26 -7.98
CA ASP A 20 5.49 -13.47 -8.49
C ASP A 20 4.50 -14.59 -8.81
N ASN A 21 3.39 -14.67 -8.07
CA ASN A 21 2.32 -15.65 -8.30
C ASN A 21 1.29 -15.19 -9.34
N GLY A 22 1.48 -14.02 -9.97
CA GLY A 22 0.54 -13.48 -10.97
C GLY A 22 -0.76 -12.95 -10.38
N TYR A 23 -0.83 -12.68 -9.07
CA TYR A 23 -1.98 -12.05 -8.44
C TYR A 23 -1.99 -10.53 -8.64
N THR A 24 -3.15 -9.92 -8.36
CA THR A 24 -3.31 -8.46 -8.38
C THR A 24 -3.27 -7.91 -6.95
N PRO A 25 -2.15 -7.37 -6.48
CA PRO A 25 -2.05 -6.84 -5.11
C PRO A 25 -2.92 -5.59 -4.93
N HIS A 26 -3.68 -5.57 -3.83
CA HIS A 26 -4.51 -4.45 -3.41
C HIS A 26 -4.14 -4.03 -1.98
N LEU A 27 -4.18 -2.72 -1.72
CA LEU A 27 -4.00 -2.15 -0.39
C LEU A 27 -5.31 -1.55 0.11
N ALA A 28 -5.80 -2.03 1.25
CA ALA A 28 -6.83 -1.35 2.02
C ALA A 28 -6.17 -0.34 2.97
N VAL A 29 -6.56 0.92 2.88
CA VAL A 29 -5.96 2.03 3.61
C VAL A 29 -7.05 2.77 4.37
N LYS A 30 -6.87 2.90 5.68
CA LYS A 30 -7.67 3.81 6.50
C LYS A 30 -7.17 5.24 6.26
N VAL A 31 -8.08 6.13 5.87
CA VAL A 31 -7.77 7.51 5.53
C VAL A 31 -7.68 8.36 6.79
N ASP A 32 -6.61 9.14 6.90
CA ASP A 32 -6.37 10.10 7.97
C ASP A 32 -5.87 11.45 7.41
N SER A 33 -5.47 12.37 8.30
CA SER A 33 -4.99 13.71 7.92
C SER A 33 -3.67 13.72 7.14
N ARG A 34 -2.93 12.62 7.10
CA ARG A 34 -1.67 12.49 6.35
C ARG A 34 -1.85 11.79 5.01
N THR A 35 -3.02 11.19 4.77
CA THR A 35 -3.32 10.41 3.59
C THR A 35 -3.67 11.32 2.40
N GLN A 36 -2.99 11.14 1.26
CA GLN A 36 -3.26 11.88 0.03
C GLN A 36 -3.82 10.92 -1.02
N VAL A 37 -5.14 10.93 -1.18
CA VAL A 37 -5.88 10.11 -2.16
C VAL A 37 -7.07 10.91 -2.71
N PRO A 38 -7.64 10.55 -3.87
CA PRO A 38 -8.83 11.24 -4.37
C PRO A 38 -10.03 10.94 -3.45
N PRO A 39 -10.60 11.96 -2.76
CA PRO A 39 -11.58 11.77 -1.69
C PRO A 39 -12.89 11.13 -2.17
N GLU A 40 -13.23 11.27 -3.45
CA GLU A 40 -14.43 10.72 -4.07
C GLU A 40 -14.47 9.19 -4.07
N TYR A 41 -13.33 8.51 -3.92
CA TYR A 41 -13.26 7.05 -3.84
C TYR A 41 -13.23 6.51 -2.40
N VAL A 42 -13.22 7.39 -1.39
CA VAL A 42 -13.19 7.01 0.02
C VAL A 42 -14.59 6.57 0.47
N LYS A 43 -14.68 5.38 1.05
CA LYS A 43 -15.94 4.80 1.56
C LYS A 43 -15.75 4.37 3.01
N GLY A 44 -16.56 4.91 3.91
CA GLY A 44 -16.48 4.54 5.34
C GLY A 44 -15.15 4.92 6.00
N GLY A 45 -14.43 5.92 5.49
CA GLY A 45 -13.11 6.30 5.98
C GLY A 45 -11.97 5.39 5.51
N GLU A 46 -12.23 4.53 4.52
CA GLU A 46 -11.25 3.64 3.92
C GLU A 46 -11.22 3.79 2.40
N ILE A 47 -10.10 3.42 1.79
CA ILE A 47 -9.92 3.32 0.34
C ILE A 47 -9.19 2.03 0.01
N THR A 48 -9.56 1.38 -1.08
CA THR A 48 -8.82 0.23 -1.61
C THR A 48 -8.13 0.64 -2.90
N LEU A 49 -6.81 0.47 -2.94
CA LEU A 49 -5.95 0.84 -4.07
C LEU A 49 -5.43 -0.43 -4.74
N ASN A 50 -5.55 -0.52 -6.06
CA ASN A 50 -4.83 -1.52 -6.83
C ASN A 50 -3.37 -1.05 -6.97
N VAL A 51 -2.44 -1.82 -6.43
CA VAL A 51 -1.00 -1.49 -6.47
C VAL A 51 -0.22 -2.43 -7.40
N SER A 52 -0.90 -3.21 -8.23
CA SER A 52 -0.24 -4.07 -9.22
C SER A 52 0.66 -3.26 -10.15
N PRO A 53 1.79 -3.83 -10.64
CA PRO A 53 2.73 -3.12 -11.51
C PRO A 53 2.10 -2.47 -12.75
N ASN A 54 0.96 -3.00 -13.20
CA ASN A 54 0.23 -2.50 -14.38
C ASN A 54 -0.76 -1.36 -14.05
N ALA A 55 -1.07 -1.14 -12.77
CA ALA A 55 -2.05 -0.15 -12.30
C ALA A 55 -1.40 1.12 -11.72
N VAL A 56 -0.08 1.12 -11.50
CA VAL A 56 0.66 2.20 -10.85
C VAL A 56 1.89 2.61 -11.66
N HIS A 57 2.40 3.80 -11.39
CA HIS A 57 3.64 4.28 -11.98
C HIS A 57 4.60 4.71 -10.87
N LYS A 58 5.85 4.21 -10.90
CA LYS A 58 6.91 4.55 -9.93
C LYS A 58 6.55 4.27 -8.46
N LEU A 59 5.84 3.18 -8.20
CA LEU A 59 5.49 2.76 -6.83
C LEU A 59 6.73 2.61 -5.95
N GLN A 60 6.72 3.28 -4.80
CA GLN A 60 7.70 3.17 -3.74
C GLN A 60 7.02 2.69 -2.46
N MET A 61 7.47 1.54 -1.93
CA MET A 61 7.00 1.01 -0.65
C MET A 61 8.03 1.26 0.45
N GLY A 62 8.12 2.51 0.92
CA GLY A 62 9.04 2.93 1.98
C GLY A 62 8.67 2.40 3.37
N ASN A 63 9.51 2.69 4.37
CA ASN A 63 9.22 2.31 5.76
C ASN A 63 8.22 3.28 6.40
N GLU A 64 8.22 4.54 5.96
CA GLU A 64 7.44 5.64 6.51
C GLU A 64 6.21 5.98 5.64
N LEU A 65 6.33 5.80 4.33
CA LEU A 65 5.33 6.18 3.31
C LEU A 65 5.27 5.16 2.17
N ILE A 66 4.11 5.11 1.52
CA ILE A 66 3.90 4.45 0.22
C ILE A 66 3.46 5.54 -0.75
N GLU A 67 4.14 5.68 -1.90
CA GLU A 67 3.89 6.70 -2.92
C GLU A 67 4.04 6.19 -4.36
#